data_AF-A0A925EJ28-F1
#
_entry.id   AF-A0A925EJ28-F1
#
_cell.length_a   1.000
_cell.length_b   1.000
_cell.length_c   1.000
_cell.angle_alpha   90.00
_cell.angle_beta   90.00
_cell.angle_gamma   90.00
#
_symmetry.space_group_name_H-M   'P 1'
#
loop_
_entity.id
_entity.type
_entity.pdbx_description
1 polymer ?
#
loop_
_entity_poly.entity_id
_entity_poly.type
_entity_poly.pdbx_seq_one_letter_code
_entity_poly.pdbx_strand_id
1 'polypeptide(L)'
;MSRLTIEVTEQQHQSIKAMAALQGKSIKEYAIQRLFSFTPDEERAMQELKALFDQRIAEALRGGVSEQSISEIAEEVIQSGEAE
;
A
#
# COMPACT_ATOMS: atom_id res chain seq x y z
N MET A 1 13.30 27.45 2.46
CA MET A 1 11.88 27.74 2.21
C MET A 1 11.55 27.34 0.78
N SER A 2 11.17 26.09 0.51
CA SER A 2 10.86 25.64 -0.85
C SER A 2 9.50 26.16 -1.29
N ARG A 3 9.45 26.85 -2.42
CA ARG A 3 8.22 27.32 -3.07
C ARG A 3 7.94 26.44 -4.28
N LEU A 4 6.78 25.78 -4.30
CA LEU A 4 6.30 24.97 -5.42
C LEU A 4 5.29 25.81 -6.21
N THR A 5 5.51 25.98 -7.52
CA THR A 5 4.56 26.63 -8.43
C THR A 5 3.90 25.55 -9.27
N ILE A 6 2.57 25.55 -9.32
CA ILE A 6 1.78 24.59 -10.09
C ILE A 6 0.90 25.38 -11.05
N GLU A 7 0.99 25.07 -12.34
CA GLU A 7 0.06 25.61 -13.32
C GLU A 7 -1.23 24.78 -13.31
N VAL A 8 -2.36 25.45 -13.13
CA VAL A 8 -3.70 24.85 -13.14
C VAL A 8 -4.62 25.74 -13.96
N THR A 9 -5.60 25.13 -14.63
CA THR A 9 -6.66 25.91 -15.29
C THR A 9 -7.57 26.56 -14.24
N GLU A 10 -8.31 27.61 -14.61
CA GLU A 10 -9.25 28.25 -13.68
C GLU A 10 -10.29 27.27 -13.13
N GLN A 11 -10.80 26.38 -13.99
CA GLN A 11 -11.75 25.32 -13.59
C GLN A 11 -11.13 24.38 -12.54
N GLN A 12 -9.87 23.98 -12.73
CA GLN A 12 -9.16 23.14 -11.78
C GLN A 12 -8.93 23.87 -10.45
N HIS A 13 -8.54 25.15 -10.49
CA HIS A 13 -8.38 25.95 -9.29
C HIS A 13 -9.69 26.08 -8.49
N GLN A 14 -10.81 26.33 -9.16
CA GLN A 14 -12.14 26.38 -8.52
C GLN A 14 -12.51 25.04 -7.88
N SER A 15 -12.28 23.93 -8.59
CA SER A 15 -12.53 22.59 -8.07
C SER A 15 -11.67 22.27 -6.83
N ILE A 16 -10.37 22.58 -6.88
CA ILE A 16 -9.45 22.40 -5.75
C ILE A 16 -9.88 23.25 -4.55
N LYS A 17 -10.28 24.51 -4.79
CA LYS A 17 -10.76 25.42 -3.75
C LYS A 17 -12.02 24.90 -3.07
N ALA A 18 -12.98 24.39 -3.85
CA ALA A 18 -14.21 23.81 -3.31
C ALA A 18 -13.90 22.56 -2.47
N MET A 19 -13.06 21.65 -2.97
CA MET A 19 -12.67 20.45 -2.23
C MET A 19 -11.90 20.77 -0.94
N ALA A 20 -11.00 21.74 -0.97
CA ALA A 20 -10.27 22.20 0.22
C ALA A 20 -11.23 22.77 1.28
N ALA A 21 -12.19 23.59 0.85
CA ALA A 21 -13.22 24.16 1.73
C ALA A 21 -14.13 23.08 2.35
N LEU A 22 -14.54 22.07 1.57
CA LEU A 22 -15.32 20.94 2.06
C LEU A 22 -14.58 20.13 3.14
N GLN A 23 -13.25 20.03 3.05
CA GLN A 23 -12.42 19.38 4.07
C GLN A 23 -12.03 20.32 5.23
N GLY A 24 -12.46 21.58 5.21
CA GLY A 24 -12.08 22.60 6.21
C GLY A 24 -10.60 22.98 6.18
N LYS A 25 -9.90 22.72 5.07
CA LYS A 25 -8.46 22.96 4.91
C LYS A 25 -8.19 24.15 4.00
N SER A 26 -7.05 24.82 4.17
CA SER A 26 -6.60 25.79 3.17
C SER A 26 -6.20 25.10 1.86
N ILE A 27 -6.28 25.82 0.74
CA ILE A 27 -5.85 25.30 -0.58
C ILE A 27 -4.40 24.78 -0.51
N LYS A 28 -3.54 25.46 0.25
CA LYS A 28 -2.14 25.09 0.43
C LYS A 28 -2.01 23.72 1.11
N GLU A 29 -2.71 23.53 2.24
CA GLU A 29 -2.66 22.26 2.99
C GLU A 29 -3.28 21.12 2.18
N TYR A 30 -4.39 21.39 1.51
CA TYR A 30 -5.05 20.40 0.66
C TYR A 30 -4.17 19.96 -0.53
N ALA A 31 -3.54 20.91 -1.22
CA ALA A 31 -2.64 20.61 -2.33
C ALA A 31 -1.38 19.87 -1.88
N ILE A 32 -0.76 20.29 -0.77
CA ILE A 32 0.41 19.60 -0.20
C ILE A 32 0.02 18.17 0.19
N GLN A 33 -1.05 17.99 0.96
CA GLN A 33 -1.48 16.64 1.32
C GLN A 33 -1.75 15.83 0.06
N ARG A 34 -2.50 16.30 -0.93
CA ARG A 34 -2.79 15.51 -2.13
C ARG A 34 -1.55 15.14 -2.94
N LEU A 35 -0.57 16.03 -3.07
CA LEU A 35 0.68 15.79 -3.80
C LEU A 35 1.63 14.85 -3.04
N PHE A 36 1.63 14.91 -1.70
CA PHE A 36 2.52 14.10 -0.85
C PHE A 36 1.83 12.90 -0.19
N SER A 37 0.51 12.69 -0.40
CA SER A 37 -0.24 11.51 0.08
C SER A 37 0.14 10.23 -0.67
N PHE A 38 0.99 10.32 -1.68
CA PHE A 38 1.44 9.16 -2.45
C PHE A 38 2.41 8.24 -1.71
N THR A 39 2.96 8.59 -0.56
CA THR A 39 4.17 7.89 -0.08
C THR A 39 4.39 7.81 1.44
N PRO A 40 3.39 7.34 2.22
CA PRO A 40 3.75 6.55 3.41
C PRO A 40 3.29 5.10 3.31
N ASP A 41 2.14 4.84 2.70
CA ASP A 41 1.52 3.51 2.72
C ASP A 41 2.04 2.61 1.60
N GLU A 42 2.22 3.13 0.38
CA GLU A 42 2.74 2.34 -0.74
C GLU A 42 4.20 1.91 -0.54
N GLU A 43 5.05 2.82 -0.07
CA GLU A 43 6.46 2.52 0.20
C GLU A 43 6.58 1.50 1.35
N ARG A 44 5.74 1.63 2.38
CA ARG A 44 5.68 0.68 3.48
C ARG A 44 5.18 -0.69 3.03
N ALA A 45 4.09 -0.73 2.26
CA ALA A 45 3.56 -1.96 1.69
C ALA A 45 4.59 -2.65 0.78
N MET A 46 5.35 -1.87 0.00
CA MET A 46 6.45 -2.38 -0.83
C MET A 46 7.59 -2.96 0.01
N GLN A 47 7.95 -2.31 1.12
CA GLN A 47 8.97 -2.80 2.05
C GLN A 47 8.51 -4.09 2.75
N GLU A 48 7.26 -4.16 3.20
CA GLU A 48 6.68 -5.36 3.82
C GLU A 48 6.63 -6.53 2.83
N LEU A 49 6.22 -6.27 1.59
CA LEU A 49 6.23 -7.26 0.50
C LEU A 49 7.65 -7.77 0.22
N LYS A 50 8.63 -6.87 0.15
CA LYS A 50 10.03 -7.23 -0.08
C LYS A 50 10.57 -8.11 1.05
N ALA A 51 10.29 -7.76 2.30
CA ALA A 51 10.73 -8.55 3.46
C ALA A 51 10.15 -9.97 3.42
N LEU A 52 8.87 -10.11 3.07
CA LEU A 52 8.21 -11.41 2.92
C LEU A 52 8.86 -12.25 1.79
N PHE A 53 9.16 -11.64 0.65
CA PHE A 53 9.82 -12.36 -0.44
C PHE A 53 11.25 -12.76 -0.12
N ASP A 54 12.04 -11.89 0.52
CA ASP A 54 13.41 -12.20 0.93
C ASP A 54 13.43 -13.43 1.88
N GLN A 55 12.48 -13.51 2.81
CA GLN A 55 12.32 -14.67 3.68
C GLN A 55 11.99 -15.95 2.88
N ARG A 56 10.99 -15.90 1.99
CA ARG A 56 10.57 -17.08 1.22
C ARG A 56 11.66 -17.57 0.26
N ILE A 57 12.42 -16.66 -0.33
CA ILE A 57 13.57 -17.01 -1.18
C ILE A 57 14.64 -17.71 -0.34
N ALA A 58 14.95 -17.21 0.85
CA ALA A 58 15.91 -17.85 1.75
C ALA A 58 15.44 -19.24 2.23
N GLU A 59 14.14 -19.45 2.46
CA GLU A 59 13.55 -20.75 2.77
C GLU A 59 13.63 -21.72 1.58
N ALA A 60 13.27 -21.26 0.38
CA ALA A 60 13.35 -22.06 -0.85
C ALA A 60 14.79 -22.48 -1.17
N LEU A 61 15.76 -21.56 -1.04
CA LEU A 61 17.19 -21.87 -1.22
C LEU A 61 17.73 -22.88 -0.21
N ARG A 62 17.14 -22.95 0.99
CA ARG A 62 17.46 -23.96 2.02
C ARG A 62 16.75 -25.29 1.79
N GLY A 63 15.96 -25.42 0.72
CA GLY A 63 15.20 -26.63 0.40
C GLY A 63 13.89 -26.75 1.19
N GLY A 64 13.39 -25.67 1.78
CA GLY A 64 12.08 -25.62 2.47
C GLY A 64 10.91 -25.59 1.50
N VAL A 65 10.86 -26.54 0.55
CA VAL A 65 9.76 -26.71 -0.40
C VAL A 65 8.94 -27.90 0.08
N SER A 66 7.63 -27.71 0.27
CA SER A 66 6.74 -28.85 0.56
C SER A 66 6.57 -29.68 -0.70
N GLU A 67 6.73 -31.00 -0.56
CA GLU A 67 6.44 -31.97 -1.61
C GLU A 67 4.95 -32.34 -1.67
N GLN A 68 4.15 -31.85 -0.71
CA GLN A 68 2.72 -32.13 -0.66
C GLN A 68 2.00 -31.49 -1.84
N SER A 69 1.04 -32.22 -2.39
CA SER A 69 0.08 -31.68 -3.34
C SER A 69 -0.87 -30.70 -2.68
N ILE A 70 -1.45 -29.81 -3.49
CA ILE A 70 -2.45 -28.83 -3.03
C ILE A 70 -3.62 -29.53 -2.32
N SER A 71 -4.02 -30.71 -2.79
CA SER A 71 -5.11 -31.50 -2.19
C SER A 71 -4.76 -31.98 -0.78
N GLU A 72 -3.55 -32.47 -0.57
CA GLU A 72 -3.08 -32.93 0.74
C GLU A 72 -2.95 -31.77 1.74
N ILE A 73 -2.48 -30.61 1.28
CA ILE A 73 -2.40 -29.39 2.10
C ILE A 73 -3.81 -28.92 2.49
N ALA A 74 -4.76 -28.95 1.56
CA ALA A 74 -6.14 -28.55 1.83
C ALA A 74 -6.80 -29.48 2.85
N GLU A 75 -6.61 -30.78 2.70
CA GLU A 75 -7.18 -31.78 3.60
C GLU A 75 -6.54 -31.71 5.01
N GLU A 76 -5.24 -31.48 5.11
CA GLU A 76 -4.53 -31.23 6.38
C GLU A 76 -5.08 -29.99 7.10
N VAL A 77 -5.29 -28.88 6.39
CA VAL A 77 -5.83 -27.66 6.99
C VAL A 77 -7.27 -27.87 7.47
N ILE A 78 -8.11 -28.55 6.68
CA ILE A 78 -9.49 -28.88 7.07
C ILE A 78 -9.51 -29.77 8.31
N GLN A 79 -8.70 -30.82 8.36
CA GLN A 79 -8.62 -31.73 9.51
C GLN A 79 -8.04 -31.04 10.76
N SER A 80 -7.06 -30.14 10.57
CA SER A 80 -6.47 -29.36 11.67
C SER A 80 -7.42 -28.30 12.23
N GLY A 81 -8.27 -27.71 11.39
CA GLY A 81 -9.29 -26.73 11.78
C GLY A 81 -10.55 -27.34 12.41
N GLU A 82 -10.75 -28.66 12.31
CA GLU A 82 -11.81 -29.39 13.03
C GLU A 82 -11.41 -29.77 14.46
N ALA A 83 -10.15 -29.55 14.85
CA ALA A 83 -9.61 -29.87 16.18
C ALA A 83 -9.55 -28.68 17.15
N GLU A 84 -10.03 -27.50 16.75
CA GLU A 84 -10.16 -26.26 17.56
C GLU A 84 -11.62 -25.94 17.86
#